data_AF-G7J7C5-F1
#
_entry.id   AF-G7J7C5-F1
#
_cell.length_a   1.000
_cell.length_b   1.000
_cell.length_c   1.000
_cell.angle_alpha   90.00
_cell.angle_beta   90.00
_cell.angle_gamma   90.00
#
_symmetry.space_group_name_H-M   'P 1'
#
loop_
_entity.id
_entity.type
_entity.pdbx_description
1 polymer ?
#
loop_
_entity_poly.entity_id
_entity_poly.type
_entity_poly.pdbx_seq_one_letter_code
_entity_poly.pdbx_strand_id
1 'polypeptide(L)'
;MRSNYPCFSNLHVSHSSPLTLTMLHVLRFTSSTNDQLLKDFLVKKASILEDWLKRLCSSVGGMVDVQDKSVADRKKVMISRAIQSLIEVYKEKQQYAITQKFEELKNIL
;
A
#
# COMPACT_ATOMS: atom_id res chain seq x y z
N MET A 1 23.09 23.25 33.37
CA MET A 1 23.50 22.39 32.24
C MET A 1 22.59 21.17 32.20
N ARG A 2 21.63 21.11 31.27
CA ARG A 2 20.86 19.91 30.97
C ARG A 2 21.07 19.60 29.50
N SER A 3 21.61 18.42 29.23
CA SER A 3 21.89 17.90 27.89
C SER A 3 20.57 17.71 27.14
N ASN A 4 20.40 18.43 26.02
CA ASN A 4 19.32 18.18 25.06
C ASN A 4 19.77 17.04 24.15
N TYR A 5 19.33 15.83 24.44
CA TYR A 5 19.26 14.78 23.42
C TYR A 5 17.99 15.05 22.60
N PRO A 6 18.07 15.27 21.26
CA PRO A 6 16.88 15.29 20.45
C PRO A 6 16.28 13.89 20.45
N CYS A 7 15.13 13.78 21.10
CA CYS A 7 14.25 12.63 21.08
C CYS A 7 13.95 12.26 19.62
N PHE A 8 13.96 10.97 19.32
CA PHE A 8 13.70 10.32 18.02
C PHE A 8 12.25 10.52 17.52
N SER A 9 11.68 11.73 17.57
CA SER A 9 10.25 11.97 17.32
C SER A 9 9.94 12.61 15.97
N ASN A 10 10.92 12.83 15.09
CA ASN A 10 10.70 13.52 13.81
C ASN A 10 10.84 12.63 12.56
N LEU A 11 10.49 11.35 12.62
CA LEU A 11 10.36 10.50 11.43
C LEU A 11 8.96 10.63 10.77
N HIS A 12 8.40 11.83 10.70
CA HIS A 12 7.10 12.10 10.05
C HIS A 12 7.26 13.08 8.87
N VAL A 13 8.39 12.99 8.17
CA VAL A 13 8.62 13.70 6.90
C VAL A 13 8.18 12.79 5.75
N SER A 14 6.95 13.00 5.26
CA SER A 14 6.46 13.03 3.85
C SER A 14 6.92 11.99 2.79
N HIS A 15 7.86 11.09 3.07
CA HIS A 15 8.37 10.10 2.14
C HIS A 15 7.84 8.71 2.53
N SER A 16 7.02 8.12 1.65
CA SER A 16 6.84 6.66 1.67
C SER A 16 8.22 6.04 1.70
N SER A 17 8.56 5.32 2.79
CA SER A 17 9.88 4.74 2.96
C SER A 17 10.28 3.97 1.69
N PRO A 18 11.57 3.90 1.31
CA PRO A 18 12.00 3.13 0.14
C PRO A 18 11.44 1.69 0.13
N LEU A 19 11.25 1.10 1.31
CA LEU A 19 10.61 -0.21 1.48
C LEU A 19 9.15 -0.22 1.04
N THR A 20 8.39 0.83 1.35
CA THR A 20 7.00 1.01 0.89
C THR A 20 6.92 1.07 -0.63
N LEU A 21 7.79 1.86 -1.27
CA LEU A 21 7.81 2.01 -2.72
C LEU A 21 8.16 0.69 -3.41
N THR A 22 9.20 0.01 -2.91
CA THR A 22 9.61 -1.30 -3.41
C THR A 22 8.50 -2.33 -3.26
N MET A 23 7.82 -2.36 -2.12
CA MET A 23 6.72 -3.30 -1.90
C MET A 23 5.55 -3.03 -2.85
N LEU A 24 5.16 -1.76 -3.05
CA LEU A 24 4.11 -1.41 -4.02
C LEU A 24 4.52 -1.77 -5.46
N HIS A 25 5.79 -1.61 -5.83
CA HIS A 25 6.29 -2.08 -7.12
C HIS A 25 6.15 -3.59 -7.26
N VAL A 26 6.62 -4.37 -6.28
CA VAL A 26 6.50 -5.84 -6.29
C VAL A 26 5.04 -6.25 -6.45
N LEU A 27 4.14 -5.70 -5.62
CA LEU A 27 2.71 -6.01 -5.64
C LEU A 27 2.04 -5.69 -6.97
N ARG A 28 2.47 -4.64 -7.67
CA ARG A 28 1.92 -4.30 -8.99
C ARG A 28 2.19 -5.38 -10.06
N PHE A 29 3.21 -6.20 -9.90
CA PHE A 29 3.55 -7.25 -10.87
C PHE A 29 2.96 -8.62 -10.52
N THR A 30 2.30 -8.76 -9.37
CA THR A 30 1.84 -10.07 -8.89
C THR A 30 0.67 -10.64 -9.68
N SER A 31 -0.10 -9.80 -10.39
CA SER A 31 -1.15 -10.33 -11.28
C SER A 31 -0.59 -10.85 -12.61
N SER A 32 0.49 -10.27 -13.11
CA SER A 32 1.13 -10.69 -14.38
C SER A 32 2.06 -11.91 -14.27
N THR A 33 2.42 -12.31 -13.05
CA THR A 33 3.30 -13.48 -12.84
C THR A 33 2.51 -14.79 -12.81
N ASN A 34 3.10 -15.85 -13.35
CA ASN A 34 2.55 -17.21 -13.25
C ASN A 34 3.03 -17.97 -12.00
N ASP A 35 3.72 -17.28 -11.08
CA ASP A 35 4.21 -17.86 -9.84
C ASP A 35 3.07 -18.14 -8.85
N GLN A 36 2.64 -19.41 -8.80
CA GLN A 36 1.56 -19.86 -7.93
C GLN A 36 1.93 -19.79 -6.44
N LEU A 37 3.21 -20.03 -6.08
CA LEU A 37 3.67 -19.97 -4.69
C LEU A 37 3.61 -18.55 -4.14
N LEU A 38 4.00 -17.58 -4.97
CA LEU A 38 3.88 -16.16 -4.63
C LEU A 38 2.40 -15.79 -4.44
N LYS A 39 1.50 -16.20 -5.34
CA LYS A 39 0.06 -15.94 -5.20
C LYS A 39 -0.52 -16.56 -3.92
N ASP A 40 -0.15 -17.79 -3.59
CA ASP A 40 -0.57 -18.45 -2.35
C ASP A 40 -0.02 -17.75 -1.10
N PHE A 41 1.22 -17.26 -1.16
CA PHE A 41 1.81 -16.46 -0.10
C PHE A 41 1.03 -15.16 0.13
N LEU A 42 0.63 -14.47 -0.94
CA LEU A 42 -0.15 -13.23 -0.87
C LEU A 42 -1.55 -13.45 -0.30
N VAL A 43 -2.18 -14.60 -0.58
CA VAL A 43 -3.45 -15.00 0.07
C VAL A 43 -3.23 -15.19 1.57
N LYS A 44 -2.19 -15.93 1.97
CA LYS A 44 -1.85 -16.16 3.39
C LYS A 44 -1.49 -14.88 4.15
N LYS A 45 -1.09 -13.82 3.45
CA LYS A 45 -0.67 -12.53 4.02
C LYS A 45 -1.71 -11.42 3.81
N ALA A 46 -2.90 -11.75 3.31
CA ALA A 46 -3.91 -10.77 2.93
C ALA A 46 -4.29 -9.81 4.06
N SER A 47 -4.44 -10.29 5.31
CA SER A 47 -4.77 -9.43 6.45
C SER A 47 -3.68 -8.39 6.75
N ILE A 48 -2.41 -8.80 6.70
CA ILE A 48 -1.27 -7.90 6.91
C ILE A 48 -1.21 -6.87 5.78
N LEU A 49 -1.43 -7.30 4.54
CA LEU A 49 -1.45 -6.40 3.39
C LEU A 49 -2.62 -5.42 3.46
N GLU A 50 -3.80 -5.86 3.87
CA GLU A 50 -5.00 -5.03 4.06
C GLU A 50 -4.73 -3.92 5.09
N ASP A 51 -4.24 -4.26 6.28
CA ASP A 51 -3.95 -3.30 7.34
C ASP A 51 -2.85 -2.30 6.93
N TRP A 52 -1.83 -2.79 6.23
CA TRP A 52 -0.76 -1.95 5.74
C TRP A 52 -1.25 -0.97 4.66
N LEU A 53 -2.04 -1.44 3.69
CA LEU A 53 -2.60 -0.60 2.63
C LEU A 53 -3.60 0.42 3.17
N LYS A 54 -4.43 0.08 4.16
CA LYS A 54 -5.30 1.04 4.87
C LYS A 54 -4.51 2.22 5.43
N ARG A 55 -3.40 1.94 6.13
CA ARG A 55 -2.51 2.97 6.68
C ARG A 55 -1.89 3.84 5.57
N LEU A 56 -1.54 3.25 4.44
CA LEU A 56 -1.03 3.99 3.29
C LEU A 56 -2.09 4.90 2.68
N CYS A 57 -3.33 4.42 2.48
CA CYS A 57 -4.43 5.24 1.98
C CYS A 57 -4.69 6.46 2.87
N SER A 58 -4.75 6.25 4.20
CA SER A 58 -4.94 7.35 5.16
C SER A 58 -3.80 8.38 5.14
N SER A 59 -2.56 7.94 4.91
CA SER A 59 -1.41 8.85 4.83
C SER A 59 -1.46 9.78 3.62
N VAL A 60 -2.10 9.37 2.52
CA VAL A 60 -2.17 10.18 1.29
C VAL A 60 -3.23 11.26 1.38
N GLY A 61 -4.30 11.06 2.16
CA GLY A 61 -5.37 12.06 2.36
C GLY A 61 -4.94 13.31 3.16
N GLY A 62 -3.83 13.26 3.90
CA GLY A 62 -3.33 14.38 4.72
C GLY A 62 -2.45 15.39 3.97
N MET A 63 -2.13 15.16 2.70
CA MET A 63 -1.26 16.01 1.87
C MET A 63 -2.08 17.07 1.13
N VAL A 64 -2.43 18.18 1.79
CA VAL A 64 -3.37 19.20 1.26
C VAL A 64 -2.68 20.36 0.53
N ASP A 65 -1.35 20.44 0.51
CA ASP A 65 -0.63 21.56 -0.14
C ASP A 65 -0.48 21.38 -1.67
N VAL A 66 -0.49 22.47 -2.43
CA VAL A 66 -0.64 22.47 -3.91
C VAL A 66 0.55 21.81 -4.63
N GLN A 67 1.77 21.96 -4.11
CA GLN A 67 2.96 21.25 -4.59
C GLN A 67 2.91 19.75 -4.28
N ASP A 68 2.20 19.39 -3.22
CA ASP A 68 2.03 18.03 -2.72
C ASP A 68 0.94 17.26 -3.47
N LYS A 69 -0.01 17.96 -4.11
CA LYS A 69 -1.08 17.32 -4.91
C LYS A 69 -0.56 16.40 -6.01
N SER A 70 0.41 16.86 -6.81
CA SER A 70 1.00 16.04 -7.88
C SER A 70 1.71 14.78 -7.34
N VAL A 71 2.34 14.90 -6.18
CA VAL A 71 3.02 13.78 -5.50
C VAL A 71 1.99 12.83 -4.89
N ALA A 72 0.96 13.36 -4.24
CA ALA A 72 -0.15 12.61 -3.69
C ALA A 72 -0.89 11.82 -4.78
N ASP A 73 -1.20 12.46 -5.91
CA ASP A 73 -1.87 11.81 -7.05
C ASP A 73 -1.04 10.65 -7.61
N ARG A 74 0.27 10.83 -7.76
CA ARG A 74 1.18 9.74 -8.18
C ARG A 74 1.18 8.59 -7.18
N LYS A 75 1.24 8.88 -5.87
CA LYS A 75 1.16 7.87 -4.81
C LYS A 75 -0.18 7.13 -4.84
N LYS A 76 -1.30 7.84 -5.02
CA LYS A 76 -2.64 7.24 -5.18
C LYS A 76 -2.68 6.29 -6.36
N VAL A 77 -2.23 6.72 -7.54
CA VAL A 77 -2.21 5.87 -8.74
C VAL A 77 -1.38 4.60 -8.50
N MET A 78 -0.24 4.72 -7.82
CA MET A 78 0.62 3.59 -7.52
C MET A 78 -0.04 2.59 -6.55
N ILE A 79 -0.63 3.09 -5.46
CA ILE A 79 -1.35 2.28 -4.48
C ILE A 79 -2.56 1.61 -5.14
N SER A 80 -3.35 2.35 -5.93
CA SER A 80 -4.51 1.84 -6.64
C SER A 80 -4.16 0.68 -7.59
N ARG A 81 -3.04 0.80 -8.31
CA ARG A 81 -2.54 -0.25 -9.20
C ARG A 81 -2.10 -1.49 -8.43
N ALA A 82 -1.41 -1.32 -7.30
CA ALA A 82 -1.01 -2.44 -6.46
C ALA A 82 -2.23 -3.18 -5.86
N ILE A 83 -3.24 -2.43 -5.38
CA ILE A 83 -4.51 -3.00 -4.90
C ILE A 83 -5.22 -3.77 -6.02
N GLN A 84 -5.27 -3.19 -7.22
CA GLN A 84 -5.89 -3.84 -8.38
C GLN A 84 -5.20 -5.17 -8.73
N SER A 85 -3.87 -5.21 -8.75
CA SER A 85 -3.12 -6.45 -8.98
C SER A 85 -3.38 -7.52 -7.90
N LEU A 86 -3.56 -7.11 -6.64
CA LEU A 86 -3.95 -8.03 -5.57
C LEU A 86 -5.38 -8.57 -5.74
N ILE A 87 -6.34 -7.72 -6.11
CA ILE A 87 -7.72 -8.13 -6.41
C ILE A 87 -7.73 -9.21 -7.49
N GLU A 88 -6.95 -9.03 -8.55
CA GLU A 88 -6.82 -10.01 -9.65
C GLU A 88 -6.26 -11.36 -9.14
N VAL A 89 -5.21 -11.33 -8.32
CA VAL A 89 -4.65 -12.54 -7.68
C VAL A 89 -5.71 -13.25 -6.81
N TYR A 90 -6.46 -12.50 -6.01
CA TYR A 90 -7.47 -13.08 -5.12
C TYR A 90 -8.68 -13.63 -5.88
N LYS A 91 -9.07 -13.01 -7.02
CA LYS A 91 -10.08 -13.55 -7.94
C LYS A 91 -9.61 -14.85 -8.58
N GLU A 92 -8.38 -14.91 -9.08
CA GLU A 92 -7.80 -16.14 -9.64
C GLU A 92 -7.77 -17.28 -8.62
N LYS A 93 -7.46 -16.97 -7.36
CA LYS A 93 -7.46 -17.92 -6.23
C LYS A 93 -8.84 -18.16 -5.60
N GLN A 94 -9.91 -17.62 -6.20
CA GLN A 94 -11.30 -17.76 -5.74
C GLN A 94 -11.53 -17.33 -4.27
N GLN A 95 -10.74 -16.37 -3.80
CA GLN A 95 -10.82 -15.84 -2.42
C GLN A 95 -11.81 -14.67 -2.33
N TYR A 96 -13.09 -14.93 -2.60
CA TYR A 96 -14.12 -13.89 -2.77
C TYR A 96 -14.24 -12.92 -1.59
N ALA A 97 -14.17 -13.42 -0.34
CA ALA A 97 -14.22 -12.58 0.85
C ALA A 97 -13.02 -11.61 0.96
N ILE A 98 -11.84 -12.04 0.52
CA ILE A 98 -10.65 -11.19 0.50
C ILE A 98 -10.76 -10.18 -0.65
N THR A 99 -11.18 -10.63 -1.83
CA THR A 99 -11.44 -9.79 -2.99
C THR A 99 -12.37 -8.62 -2.65
N GLN A 100 -13.51 -8.90 -1.99
CA GLN A 100 -14.47 -7.86 -1.62
C GLN A 100 -13.84 -6.78 -0.71
N LYS A 101 -13.08 -7.18 0.31
CA LYS A 101 -12.40 -6.24 1.21
C LYS A 101 -11.41 -5.34 0.47
N PHE A 102 -10.69 -5.87 -0.51
CA PHE A 102 -9.73 -5.10 -1.29
C PHE A 102 -10.41 -4.20 -2.33
N GLU A 103 -11.57 -4.60 -2.87
CA GLU A 103 -12.42 -3.74 -3.70
C GLU A 103 -12.95 -2.54 -2.89
N GLU A 104 -13.45 -2.80 -1.67
CA GLU A 104 -13.87 -1.74 -0.73
C GLU A 104 -12.71 -0.80 -0.40
N LEU A 105 -11.52 -1.35 -0.13
CA LEU A 105 -10.32 -0.56 0.14
C LEU A 105 -9.91 0.32 -1.05
N LYS A 106 -10.02 -0.20 -2.27
CA LYS A 106 -9.71 0.57 -3.49
C LYS A 106 -10.63 1.77 -3.65
N ASN A 107 -11.90 1.64 -3.26
CA ASN A 107 -12.89 2.72 -3.35
C ASN A 107 -12.68 3.84 -2.33
N ILE A 108 -11.88 3.62 -1.29
CA ILE A 108 -11.57 4.61 -0.24
C ILE A 108 -10.39 5.54 -0.64
N LEU A 109 -9.59 5.14 -1.63
CA LEU A 109 -8.39 5.85 -2.06
C LEU A 109 -8.69 7.02 -3.01
#